data_AF-D9WKE7-F1
#
_entry.id   AF-D9WKE7-F1
#
_cell.length_a   1.000
_cell.length_b   1.000
_cell.length_c   1.000
_cell.angle_alpha   90.00
_cell.angle_beta   90.00
_cell.angle_gamma   90.00
#
_symmetry.space_group_name_H-M   'P 1'
#
loop_
_entity.id
_entity.type
_entity.pdbx_description
1 polymer ?
#
loop_
_entity_poly.entity_id
_entity_poly.type
_entity_poly.pdbx_seq_one_letter_code
_entity_poly.pdbx_strand_id
1 'polypeptide(L)'
;MSGRTENGLRDAAGNDGAPRAAYLVFGAREVDEPDAEGAGLYCQFEKDWDAQLEQCGRLAEERGYRPAGSCVMSAAQPGLPRLLEWADDPGCEIVLAPSARILGRIEKSWPDWGQVVERLAAAGARVEAVPYPEPAYPGEKLTHS
;
A
#
# COMPACT_ATOMS: atom_id res chain seq x y z
N MET A 1 -23.34 -54.65 -8.43
CA MET A 1 -22.61 -54.70 -7.15
C MET A 1 -21.17 -54.28 -7.42
N SER A 2 -20.66 -53.34 -6.62
CA SER A 2 -19.24 -53.05 -6.32
C SER A 2 -18.27 -52.82 -7.49
N GLY A 3 -17.46 -51.78 -7.54
CA GLY A 3 -17.15 -50.74 -6.57
C GLY A 3 -15.98 -49.91 -7.11
N ARG A 4 -16.10 -48.60 -7.00
CA ARG A 4 -15.10 -47.63 -6.54
C ARG A 4 -13.61 -48.00 -6.71
N THR A 5 -12.92 -47.25 -7.57
CA THR A 5 -11.64 -46.63 -7.21
C THR A 5 -11.57 -45.23 -7.81
N GLU A 6 -11.72 -44.27 -6.91
CA GLU A 6 -11.42 -42.85 -7.07
C GLU A 6 -9.94 -42.72 -7.46
N ASN A 7 -9.64 -42.28 -8.68
CA ASN A 7 -8.34 -41.70 -8.98
C ASN A 7 -8.52 -40.18 -8.88
N GLY A 8 -8.13 -39.66 -7.72
CA GLY A 8 -8.14 -38.25 -7.38
C GLY A 8 -7.24 -37.46 -8.31
N LEU A 9 -7.84 -36.92 -9.36
CA LEU A 9 -7.39 -35.70 -10.01
C LEU A 9 -8.46 -34.65 -9.71
N ARG A 10 -8.28 -33.93 -8.61
CA ARG A 10 -8.82 -32.59 -8.48
C ARG A 10 -7.65 -31.72 -8.10
N ASP A 11 -7.22 -31.00 -9.12
CA ASP A 11 -6.22 -29.96 -9.08
C ASP A 11 -6.45 -29.05 -7.87
N ALA A 12 -5.34 -28.54 -7.34
CA ALA A 12 -5.28 -27.60 -6.24
C ALA A 12 -6.44 -26.60 -6.31
N ALA A 13 -7.27 -26.58 -5.28
CA ALA A 13 -8.20 -25.49 -5.03
C ALA A 13 -7.36 -24.22 -4.90
N GLY A 14 -7.21 -23.53 -6.03
CA GLY A 14 -6.50 -22.27 -6.13
C GLY A 14 -7.12 -21.25 -5.19
N ASN A 15 -6.27 -20.34 -4.75
CA ASN A 15 -6.47 -19.30 -3.75
C ASN A 15 -7.54 -18.23 -4.14
N ASP A 16 -8.66 -18.63 -4.75
CA ASP A 16 -9.60 -17.76 -5.45
C ASP A 16 -10.45 -16.88 -4.52
N GLY A 17 -10.52 -17.21 -3.22
CA GLY A 17 -11.24 -16.43 -2.21
C GLY A 17 -10.37 -15.49 -1.37
N ALA A 18 -9.04 -15.47 -1.55
CA ALA A 18 -8.18 -14.60 -0.77
C ALA A 18 -8.37 -13.12 -1.17
N PRO A 19 -8.53 -12.20 -0.19
CA PRO A 19 -8.62 -10.77 -0.45
C PRO A 19 -7.41 -10.28 -1.24
N ARG A 20 -7.65 -9.35 -2.16
CA ARG A 20 -6.63 -8.71 -2.97
C ARG A 20 -6.18 -7.42 -2.29
N ALA A 21 -4.88 -7.16 -2.32
CA ALA A 21 -4.24 -6.01 -1.71
C ALA A 21 -3.52 -5.16 -2.75
N ALA A 22 -3.89 -3.88 -2.87
CA ALA A 22 -3.10 -2.86 -3.55
C ALA A 22 -2.20 -2.13 -2.56
N TYR A 23 -1.01 -1.72 -2.97
CA TYR A 23 -0.03 -1.07 -2.09
C TYR A 23 0.02 0.43 -2.35
N LEU A 24 -0.16 1.23 -1.30
CA LEU A 24 -0.13 2.68 -1.36
C LEU A 24 1.27 3.18 -0.97
N VAL A 25 2.05 3.63 -1.94
CA VAL A 25 3.45 4.06 -1.73
C VAL A 25 3.51 5.58 -1.68
N PHE A 26 4.27 6.13 -0.75
CA PHE A 26 4.54 7.56 -0.68
C PHE A 26 5.81 7.90 -1.46
N GLY A 27 5.66 8.82 -2.42
CA GLY A 27 6.68 9.16 -3.38
C GLY A 27 7.47 10.42 -3.05
N ALA A 28 8.45 10.36 -2.13
CA ALA A 28 9.29 11.53 -1.81
C ALA A 28 10.61 11.63 -2.59
N ARG A 29 10.91 10.64 -3.45
CA ARG A 29 12.16 10.56 -4.21
C ARG A 29 12.44 11.80 -5.08
N GLU A 30 11.38 12.47 -5.54
CA GLU A 30 11.45 13.65 -6.41
C GLU A 30 11.85 14.94 -5.65
N VAL A 31 11.90 14.92 -4.31
CA VAL A 31 12.17 16.10 -3.47
C VAL A 31 13.67 16.29 -3.15
N ASP A 32 14.53 15.37 -3.61
CA ASP A 32 15.99 15.50 -3.48
C ASP A 32 16.66 16.28 -4.63
N GLU A 33 15.89 16.99 -5.47
CA GLU A 33 16.49 18.03 -6.30
C GLU A 33 17.09 19.09 -5.35
N PRO A 34 18.39 19.44 -5.49
CA PRO A 34 19.09 20.30 -4.52
C PRO A 34 18.45 21.69 -4.35
N ASP A 35 17.60 22.09 -5.29
CA ASP A 35 16.86 23.35 -5.29
C ASP A 35 15.34 23.19 -5.00
N ALA A 36 14.87 21.97 -4.70
CA ALA A 36 13.48 21.74 -4.33
C ALA A 36 13.20 22.24 -2.91
N GLU A 37 12.13 23.01 -2.77
CA GLU A 37 11.58 23.44 -1.48
C GLU A 37 11.20 22.19 -0.67
N GLY A 38 12.08 21.77 0.26
CA GLY A 38 11.86 20.58 1.08
C GLY A 38 12.98 19.55 1.15
N ALA A 39 14.15 19.81 0.56
CA ALA A 39 15.34 18.99 0.76
C ALA A 39 15.60 18.74 2.26
N GLY A 40 15.58 17.46 2.68
CA GLY A 40 15.74 17.05 4.09
C GLY A 40 14.45 16.90 4.92
N LEU A 41 13.26 17.18 4.35
CA LEU A 41 11.98 16.97 5.05
C LEU A 41 11.57 15.49 5.19
N TYR A 42 12.11 14.64 4.32
CA TYR A 42 11.73 13.23 4.20
C TYR A 42 12.89 12.30 4.57
N CYS A 43 12.53 11.24 5.28
CA CYS A 43 13.47 10.21 5.73
C CYS A 43 13.83 9.25 4.58
N GLN A 44 14.83 8.37 4.78
CA GLN A 44 15.27 7.46 3.71
C GLN A 44 14.17 6.50 3.31
N PHE A 45 13.40 6.00 4.28
CA PHE A 45 12.25 5.13 3.99
C PHE A 45 11.14 5.84 3.20
N GLU A 46 10.86 7.11 3.50
CA GLU A 46 9.90 7.94 2.74
C GLU A 46 10.34 8.15 1.28
N LYS A 47 11.64 7.99 0.98
CA LYS A 47 12.23 8.13 -0.36
C LYS A 47 12.43 6.80 -1.09
N ASP A 48 12.50 5.69 -0.36
CA ASP A 48 12.75 4.35 -0.88
C ASP A 48 11.43 3.62 -1.21
N TRP A 49 11.04 3.64 -2.48
CA TRP A 49 9.80 3.00 -2.94
C TRP A 49 9.87 1.48 -2.85
N ASP A 50 11.04 0.91 -3.12
CA ASP A 50 11.23 -0.53 -3.15
C ASP A 50 11.11 -1.09 -1.73
N ALA A 51 11.69 -0.41 -0.72
CA ALA A 51 11.53 -0.78 0.68
C ALA A 51 10.06 -0.69 1.15
N GLN A 52 9.32 0.34 0.72
CA GLN A 52 7.89 0.47 1.02
C GLN A 52 7.06 -0.67 0.40
N LEU A 53 7.33 -1.00 -0.87
CA LEU A 53 6.66 -2.11 -1.57
C LEU A 53 6.98 -3.47 -0.94
N GLU A 54 8.25 -3.71 -0.59
CA GLU A 54 8.67 -4.94 0.08
C GLU A 54 7.95 -5.10 1.42
N GLN A 55 7.83 -4.03 2.19
CA GLN A 55 7.14 -4.06 3.47
C GLN A 55 5.63 -4.36 3.33
N CYS A 56 4.95 -3.74 2.37
CA CYS A 56 3.56 -4.08 2.05
C CYS A 56 3.43 -5.54 1.60
N GLY A 57 4.36 -6.01 0.76
CA GLY A 57 4.39 -7.39 0.28
C GLY A 57 4.53 -8.40 1.41
N ARG A 58 5.42 -8.14 2.37
CA ARG A 58 5.64 -9.00 3.53
C ARG A 58 4.38 -9.13 4.40
N LEU A 59 3.69 -8.00 4.67
CA LEU A 59 2.43 -8.05 5.42
C LEU A 59 1.32 -8.75 4.62
N ALA A 60 1.24 -8.50 3.32
CA ALA A 60 0.27 -9.16 2.45
C ALA A 60 0.46 -10.68 2.51
N GLU A 61 1.71 -11.17 2.45
CA GLU A 61 2.04 -12.59 2.58
C GLU A 61 1.66 -13.13 3.97
N GLU A 62 2.05 -12.46 5.05
CA GLU A 62 1.71 -12.84 6.43
C GLU A 62 0.19 -12.97 6.66
N ARG A 63 -0.61 -12.15 5.97
CA ARG A 63 -2.07 -12.13 6.07
C ARG A 63 -2.78 -12.95 5.00
N GLY A 64 -2.03 -13.57 4.08
CA GLY A 64 -2.58 -14.39 3.00
C GLY A 64 -3.32 -13.59 1.92
N TYR A 65 -2.99 -12.30 1.75
CA TYR A 65 -3.56 -11.46 0.69
C TYR A 65 -2.88 -11.71 -0.65
N ARG A 66 -3.64 -11.54 -1.74
CA ARG A 66 -3.11 -11.59 -3.11
C ARG A 66 -2.73 -10.19 -3.60
N PRO A 67 -1.57 -9.99 -4.24
CA PRO A 67 -1.22 -8.69 -4.77
C PRO A 67 -2.17 -8.26 -5.90
N ALA A 68 -2.62 -7.00 -5.89
CA ALA A 68 -3.46 -6.39 -6.92
C ALA A 68 -2.72 -5.32 -7.75
N GLY A 69 -1.59 -4.81 -7.25
CA GLY A 69 -0.83 -3.72 -7.85
C GLY A 69 -0.37 -2.70 -6.81
N SER A 70 0.10 -1.55 -7.27
CA SER A 70 0.49 -0.44 -6.40
C SER A 70 0.02 0.90 -6.96
N CYS A 71 -0.20 1.85 -6.05
CA CYS A 71 -0.51 3.24 -6.34
C CYS A 71 0.57 4.11 -5.68
N VAL A 72 1.27 4.92 -6.46
CA VAL A 72 2.30 5.83 -5.96
C VAL A 72 1.71 7.23 -5.80
N MET A 73 1.84 7.79 -4.60
CA MET A 73 1.42 9.15 -4.27
C MET A 73 2.65 10.05 -4.20
N SER A 74 2.99 10.73 -5.31
CA SER A 74 4.14 11.64 -5.36
C SER A 74 3.94 12.86 -4.47
N ALA A 75 4.90 13.15 -3.59
CA ALA A 75 4.92 14.35 -2.77
C ALA A 75 5.06 15.64 -3.60
N ALA A 76 5.70 15.57 -4.78
CA ALA A 76 5.91 16.71 -5.68
C ALA A 76 4.74 16.92 -6.65
N GLN A 77 3.98 15.87 -6.94
CA GLN A 77 2.83 15.92 -7.84
C GLN A 77 1.63 15.21 -7.19
N PRO A 78 0.86 15.91 -6.34
CA PRO A 78 -0.42 15.40 -5.85
C PRO A 78 -1.41 15.35 -7.02
N GLY A 79 -1.33 14.28 -7.83
CA GLY A 79 -2.17 14.06 -8.99
C GLY A 79 -3.59 13.64 -8.60
N LEU A 80 -4.45 14.63 -8.36
CA LEU A 80 -5.80 14.50 -7.81
C LEU A 80 -6.79 13.61 -8.60
N PRO A 81 -6.93 13.71 -9.95
CA PRO A 81 -8.01 13.00 -10.65
C PRO A 81 -7.80 11.49 -10.74
N ARG A 82 -6.58 11.05 -11.02
CA ARG A 82 -6.27 9.62 -11.19
C ARG A 82 -6.40 8.83 -9.89
N LEU A 83 -6.15 9.47 -8.75
CA LEU A 83 -6.33 8.82 -7.44
C LEU A 83 -7.80 8.62 -7.12
N LEU A 84 -8.65 9.60 -7.42
CA LEU A 84 -10.10 9.50 -7.24
C LEU A 84 -10.71 8.49 -8.23
N GLU A 85 -10.29 8.49 -9.49
CA GLU A 85 -10.70 7.49 -10.50
C GLU A 85 -10.30 6.07 -10.07
N TRP A 86 -9.08 5.89 -9.55
CA TRP A 86 -8.66 4.62 -8.99
C TRP A 86 -9.46 4.22 -7.74
N ALA A 87 -9.81 5.18 -6.88
CA ALA A 87 -10.60 4.90 -5.68
C ALA A 87 -12.04 4.45 -5.99
N ASP A 88 -12.59 4.85 -7.14
CA ASP A 88 -13.92 4.43 -7.59
C ASP A 88 -13.97 2.95 -8.03
N ASP A 89 -12.86 2.42 -8.54
CA ASP A 89 -12.70 0.99 -8.88
C ASP A 89 -11.24 0.54 -8.62
N PRO A 90 -10.90 0.24 -7.36
CA PRO A 90 -9.52 -0.03 -6.98
C PRO A 90 -9.06 -1.44 -7.38
N GLY A 91 -9.97 -2.29 -7.86
CA GLY A 91 -9.69 -3.69 -8.20
C GLY A 91 -9.17 -4.53 -7.03
N CYS A 92 -9.42 -4.12 -5.78
CA CYS A 92 -8.93 -4.80 -4.57
C CYS A 92 -9.84 -4.51 -3.37
N GLU A 93 -9.79 -5.39 -2.37
CA GLU A 93 -10.53 -5.25 -1.11
C GLU A 93 -9.69 -4.57 -0.02
N ILE A 94 -8.36 -4.61 -0.15
CA ILE A 94 -7.41 -4.09 0.83
C ILE A 94 -6.47 -3.07 0.16
N VAL A 95 -6.30 -1.91 0.78
CA VAL A 95 -5.27 -0.93 0.42
C VAL A 95 -4.26 -0.87 1.55
N LEU A 96 -3.04 -1.35 1.32
CA LEU A 96 -1.99 -1.40 2.32
C LEU A 96 -1.09 -0.16 2.23
N ALA A 97 -1.05 0.62 3.30
CA ALA A 97 -0.02 1.63 3.50
C ALA A 97 1.19 1.00 4.21
N PRO A 98 2.42 1.29 3.78
CA PRO A 98 3.65 0.67 4.26
C PRO A 98 3.92 0.98 5.73
N SER A 99 3.31 2.04 6.28
CA SER A 99 3.21 2.18 7.72
C SER A 99 2.17 3.21 8.16
N ALA A 100 1.83 3.20 9.45
CA ALA A 100 0.99 4.24 10.05
C ALA A 100 1.58 5.66 9.90
N ARG A 101 2.92 5.79 9.94
CA ARG A 101 3.60 7.07 9.72
C ARG A 101 3.40 7.56 8.28
N ILE A 102 3.58 6.67 7.29
CA ILE A 102 3.37 7.01 5.89
C ILE A 102 1.91 7.35 5.62
N LEU A 103 0.97 6.60 6.20
CA LEU A 103 -0.44 6.93 6.11
C LEU A 103 -0.72 8.33 6.68
N GLY A 104 -0.18 8.66 7.87
CA GLY A 104 -0.31 10.00 8.44
C GLY A 104 0.36 11.11 7.64
N ARG A 105 1.42 10.81 6.87
CA ARG A 105 2.00 11.76 5.89
C ARG A 105 1.06 11.99 4.72
N ILE A 106 0.48 10.93 4.17
CA ILE A 106 -0.49 11.01 3.08
C ILE A 106 -1.71 11.83 3.53
N GLU A 107 -2.26 11.57 4.72
CA GLU A 107 -3.36 12.33 5.30
C GLU A 107 -3.07 13.83 5.40
N LYS A 108 -1.84 14.21 5.77
CA LYS A 108 -1.44 15.62 5.90
C LYS A 108 -1.16 16.30 4.56
N SER A 109 -0.63 15.55 3.60
CA SER A 109 -0.18 16.10 2.32
C SER A 109 -1.26 16.11 1.25
N TRP A 110 -2.35 15.34 1.40
CA TRP A 110 -3.46 15.29 0.45
C TRP A 110 -4.78 15.80 1.05
N PRO A 111 -5.23 17.01 0.69
CA PRO A 111 -6.48 17.60 1.19
C PRO A 111 -7.71 16.71 0.95
N ASP A 112 -7.75 16.02 -0.19
CA ASP A 112 -8.87 15.17 -0.59
C ASP A 112 -8.77 13.72 -0.11
N TRP A 113 -7.80 13.40 0.75
CA TRP A 113 -7.62 12.03 1.26
C TRP A 113 -8.90 11.47 1.90
N GLY A 114 -9.66 12.31 2.59
CA GLY A 114 -10.98 11.90 3.13
C GLY A 114 -11.93 11.38 2.05
N GLN A 115 -12.02 12.08 0.90
CA GLN A 115 -12.85 11.66 -0.22
C GLN A 115 -12.34 10.36 -0.87
N VAL A 116 -11.02 10.17 -0.91
CA VAL A 116 -10.41 8.91 -1.40
C VAL A 116 -10.84 7.74 -0.51
N VAL A 117 -10.75 7.90 0.82
CA VAL A 117 -11.18 6.85 1.77
C VAL A 117 -12.67 6.56 1.65
N GLU A 118 -13.51 7.58 1.48
CA GLU A 118 -14.96 7.41 1.27
C GLU A 118 -15.27 6.63 -0.01
N ARG A 119 -14.59 6.94 -1.13
CA ARG A 119 -14.75 6.23 -2.40
C ARG A 119 -14.26 4.78 -2.32
N LEU A 120 -13.11 4.55 -1.71
CA LEU A 120 -12.59 3.20 -1.45
C LEU A 120 -13.60 2.38 -0.63
N ALA A 121 -14.15 2.96 0.44
CA ALA A 121 -15.16 2.29 1.27
C ALA A 121 -16.44 1.98 0.47
N ALA A 122 -16.90 2.91 -0.37
CA ALA A 122 -18.03 2.71 -1.25
C ALA A 122 -17.80 1.60 -2.31
N ALA A 123 -16.55 1.45 -2.76
CA ALA A 123 -16.12 0.37 -3.65
C ALA A 123 -15.86 -0.97 -2.92
N GLY A 124 -16.04 -1.02 -1.59
CA GLY A 124 -15.82 -2.22 -0.78
C GLY A 124 -14.36 -2.46 -0.38
N ALA A 125 -13.48 -1.50 -0.61
CA ALA A 125 -12.09 -1.53 -0.18
C ALA A 125 -11.92 -0.87 1.20
N ARG A 126 -10.95 -1.35 1.98
CA ARG A 126 -10.54 -0.69 3.23
C ARG A 126 -9.06 -0.41 3.25
N VAL A 127 -8.68 0.71 3.86
CA VAL A 127 -7.28 1.08 4.07
C VAL A 127 -6.78 0.44 5.35
N GLU A 128 -5.63 -0.22 5.28
CA GLU A 128 -4.90 -0.73 6.43
C GLU A 128 -3.47 -0.20 6.43
N ALA A 129 -2.99 0.21 7.60
CA ALA A 129 -1.58 0.54 7.78
C ALA A 129 -0.83 -0.68 8.32
N VAL A 130 0.31 -0.99 7.71
CA VAL A 130 1.25 -1.95 8.26
C VAL A 130 1.74 -1.42 9.62
N PRO A 131 1.79 -2.24 10.69
CA PRO A 131 2.46 -1.87 11.93
C PRO A 131 3.90 -1.47 11.62
N TYR A 132 4.33 -0.28 12.04
CA TYR A 132 5.67 0.22 11.75
C TYR A 132 6.72 -0.70 12.41
N PRO A 133 7.66 -1.33 11.67
CA PRO A 133 8.78 -2.01 12.28
C PRO A 133 9.69 -0.93 12.84
N GLU A 134 9.81 -0.86 14.17
CA GLU A 134 10.82 -0.02 14.78
C GLU A 134 12.14 -0.80 14.93
N PRO A 135 13.27 -0.29 14.42
CA PRO A 135 13.43 0.83 13.48
C PRO A 135 13.26 0.38 12.01
N ALA A 136 12.68 1.24 11.15
CA ALA A 136 12.54 0.93 9.72
C ALA A 136 13.90 0.93 8.98
N TYR A 137 14.89 1.66 9.51
CA TYR A 137 16.27 1.68 9.02
C TYR A 137 17.29 1.83 10.17
N PRO A 138 18.45 1.14 10.11
CA PRO A 138 19.52 1.33 11.09
C PRO A 138 20.02 2.77 11.10
N GLY A 139 19.90 3.46 12.24
CA GLY A 139 20.42 4.83 12.42
C GLY A 139 19.46 5.96 12.05
N GLU A 140 18.26 5.66 11.57
CA GLU A 140 17.24 6.68 11.30
C GLU A 140 16.63 7.16 12.62
N LYS A 141 16.96 8.40 13.04
CA LYS A 141 16.28 9.08 14.13
C LYS A 141 15.02 9.72 13.56
N LEU A 142 13.86 9.17 13.90
CA LEU A 142 12.59 9.85 13.66
C LEU A 142 12.60 11.14 14.48
N THR A 143 12.76 12.28 13.82
CA THR A 143 12.47 13.57 14.45
C THR A 143 10.98 13.54 14.81
N HIS A 144 10.72 13.65 16.12
CA HIS A 144 9.38 13.54 16.68
C HIS A 144 8.43 14.56 16.05
N SER A 145 7.27 14.03 15.67
CA SER A 145 5.90 14.59 15.71
C SER A 145 5.69 16.08 15.47
#